data_AF-A0A549T7H5-F1
#
_entry.id   AF-A0A549T7H5-F1
#
_cell.length_a   1.000
_cell.length_b   1.000
_cell.length_c   1.000
_cell.angle_alpha   90.00
_cell.angle_beta   90.00
_cell.angle_gamma   90.00
#
_symmetry.space_group_name_H-M   'P 1'
#
loop_
_entity.id
_entity.type
_entity.pdbx_description
1 polymer ?
#
loop_
_entity_poly.entity_id
_entity_poly.type
_entity_poly.pdbx_seq_one_letter_code
_entity_poly.pdbx_strand_id
1 'polypeptide(L)'
;MSRRRSHIALRRPIYIGCEGASEVGYASFLQDLARATNLPVHLHIEELGPGTGDPLSRIELAVLRLTLMQKKRNVPAERFVLLDFDQAEREPHRAARAVKLAADNAISIVWQRPCFEAVLLRHLVGRAAHRPPDTHAAMRALEREWPHYRKPMRRSDLARLIDADAVRRAAHVEEELQALLACIGLLSEA
;
A
#
# COMPACT_ATOMS: atom_id res chain seq x y z
N MET A 1 -37.99 11.64 -25.90
CA MET A 1 -36.92 10.66 -25.59
C MET A 1 -36.20 11.10 -24.33
N SER A 2 -36.51 10.50 -23.19
CA SER A 2 -35.88 10.84 -21.90
C SER A 2 -34.47 10.25 -21.86
N ARG A 3 -33.42 11.10 -21.89
CA ARG A 3 -32.04 10.69 -21.62
C ARG A 3 -31.96 10.26 -20.15
N ARG A 4 -32.04 8.96 -19.90
CA ARG A 4 -31.76 8.36 -18.58
C ARG A 4 -30.33 8.77 -18.21
N ARG A 5 -30.19 9.67 -17.22
CA ARG A 5 -28.87 10.05 -16.69
C ARG A 5 -28.16 8.77 -16.26
N SER A 6 -26.99 8.52 -16.83
CA SER A 6 -26.13 7.40 -16.44
C SER A 6 -25.86 7.51 -14.93
N HIS A 7 -26.26 6.48 -14.18
CA HIS A 7 -25.99 6.39 -12.74
C HIS A 7 -24.48 6.23 -12.54
N ILE A 8 -23.79 7.32 -12.22
CA ILE A 8 -22.36 7.30 -11.87
C ILE A 8 -22.29 6.79 -10.43
N ALA A 9 -21.79 5.57 -10.23
CA ALA A 9 -21.52 5.06 -8.90
C ALA A 9 -20.54 6.01 -8.19
N LEU A 10 -20.95 6.52 -7.01
CA LEU A 10 -20.08 7.34 -6.19
C LEU A 10 -18.87 6.49 -5.79
N ARG A 11 -17.66 6.99 -6.07
CA ARG A 11 -16.42 6.28 -5.73
C ARG A 11 -16.22 6.29 -4.23
N ARG A 12 -16.15 5.12 -3.61
CA ARG A 12 -15.83 4.96 -2.19
C ARG A 12 -14.38 5.37 -1.94
N PRO A 13 -14.11 6.38 -1.09
CA PRO A 13 -12.75 6.80 -0.79
C PRO A 13 -12.11 5.83 0.21
N ILE A 14 -10.83 5.49 -0.02
CA ILE A 14 -10.00 4.69 0.89
C ILE A 14 -8.72 5.49 1.18
N TYR A 15 -8.39 5.69 2.45
CA TYR A 15 -7.15 6.37 2.84
C TYR A 15 -5.96 5.41 2.74
N ILE A 16 -4.88 5.84 2.09
CA ILE A 16 -3.62 5.09 2.00
C ILE A 16 -2.47 6.00 2.43
N GLY A 17 -1.94 5.79 3.63
CA GLY A 17 -0.69 6.39 4.08
C GLY A 17 0.50 5.57 3.57
N CYS A 18 1.48 6.22 2.97
CA CYS A 18 2.65 5.59 2.40
C CYS A 18 3.90 6.03 3.17
N GLU A 19 4.73 5.08 3.58
CA GLU A 19 6.00 5.38 4.23
C GLU A 19 6.89 6.35 3.42
N GLY A 20 7.00 6.13 2.11
CA GLY A 20 7.73 7.02 1.21
C GLY A 20 7.26 6.95 -0.23
N ALA A 21 8.07 7.54 -1.11
CA ALA A 21 7.73 7.71 -2.52
C ALA A 21 7.57 6.38 -3.30
N SER A 22 8.22 5.29 -2.86
CA SER A 22 8.05 3.97 -3.48
C SER A 22 6.63 3.43 -3.28
N GLU A 23 6.13 3.51 -2.05
CA GLU A 23 4.80 3.04 -1.68
C GLU A 23 3.73 3.94 -2.30
N VAL A 24 3.98 5.25 -2.43
CA VAL A 24 3.12 6.17 -3.18
C VAL A 24 2.99 5.74 -4.63
N GLY A 25 4.11 5.37 -5.27
CA GLY A 25 4.13 4.85 -6.63
C GLY A 25 3.27 3.59 -6.79
N TYR A 26 3.39 2.67 -5.84
CA TYR A 26 2.64 1.42 -5.81
C TYR A 26 1.15 1.62 -5.56
N ALA A 27 0.76 2.41 -4.55
CA ALA A 27 -0.63 2.73 -4.28
C ALA A 27 -1.29 3.43 -5.48
N SER A 28 -0.54 4.30 -6.16
CA SER A 28 -1.03 4.97 -7.37
C SER A 28 -1.23 3.98 -8.53
N PHE A 29 -0.39 2.95 -8.63
CA PHE A 29 -0.56 1.86 -9.59
C PHE A 29 -1.79 1.00 -9.25
N LEU A 30 -2.04 0.70 -7.98
CA LEU A 30 -3.27 0.01 -7.56
C LEU A 30 -4.53 0.82 -7.90
N GLN A 31 -4.47 2.16 -7.78
CA GLN A 31 -5.56 3.03 -8.24
C GLN A 31 -5.79 2.92 -9.75
N ASP A 32 -4.75 2.74 -10.57
CA ASP A 32 -4.90 2.52 -12.01
C ASP A 32 -5.54 1.17 -12.31
N LEU A 33 -5.11 0.10 -11.62
CA LEU A 33 -5.74 -1.21 -11.74
C LEU A 33 -7.23 -1.16 -11.39
N ALA A 34 -7.58 -0.47 -10.30
CA ALA A 34 -8.97 -0.28 -9.90
C ALA A 34 -9.77 0.50 -10.95
N ARG A 35 -9.17 1.49 -11.62
CA ARG A 35 -9.82 2.23 -12.72
C ARG A 35 -9.98 1.37 -13.96
N ALA A 36 -8.97 0.59 -14.33
CA ALA A 36 -9.01 -0.30 -15.49
C ALA A 36 -10.07 -1.39 -15.34
N THR A 37 -10.32 -1.83 -14.11
CA THR A 37 -11.36 -2.81 -13.75
C THR A 37 -12.70 -2.15 -13.39
N ASN A 38 -12.82 -0.83 -13.58
CA ASN A 38 -14.03 -0.05 -13.34
C ASN A 38 -14.58 -0.17 -11.90
N LEU A 39 -13.71 -0.44 -10.93
CA LEU A 39 -14.08 -0.51 -9.52
C LEU A 39 -14.47 0.89 -9.00
N PRO A 40 -15.59 1.03 -8.27
CA PRO A 40 -16.09 2.30 -7.78
C PRO A 40 -15.33 2.74 -6.51
N VAL A 41 -14.01 2.83 -6.57
CA VAL A 41 -13.14 3.20 -5.45
C VAL A 41 -12.18 4.32 -5.84
N HIS A 42 -11.81 5.13 -4.86
CA HIS A 42 -10.79 6.17 -5.00
C HIS A 42 -9.79 6.08 -3.85
N LEU A 43 -8.50 5.93 -4.17
CA LEU A 43 -7.45 5.92 -3.17
C LEU A 43 -7.00 7.35 -2.89
N HIS A 44 -7.16 7.78 -1.64
CA HIS A 44 -6.59 9.02 -1.12
C HIS A 44 -5.18 8.72 -0.60
N ILE A 45 -4.18 8.92 -1.47
CA ILE A 45 -2.79 8.52 -1.23
C ILE A 45 -2.02 9.70 -0.65
N GLU A 46 -1.38 9.50 0.51
CA GLU A 46 -0.51 10.48 1.15
C GLU A 46 0.85 9.88 1.46
N GLU A 47 1.92 10.61 1.15
CA GLU A 47 3.25 10.31 1.68
C GLU A 47 3.34 10.80 3.13
N LEU A 48 3.71 9.92 4.06
CA LEU A 48 3.87 10.23 5.49
C LEU A 48 5.24 10.84 5.81
N GLY A 49 5.93 11.37 4.80
CA GLY A 49 7.11 12.22 4.92
C GLY A 49 8.44 11.45 4.88
N PRO A 50 9.42 11.90 4.08
CA PRO A 50 10.77 11.37 4.15
C PRO A 50 11.43 11.83 5.46
N GLY A 51 11.90 10.87 6.28
CA GLY A 51 12.71 11.17 7.46
C GLY A 51 11.96 11.35 8.79
N THR A 52 10.63 11.23 8.82
CA THR A 52 9.94 10.86 10.07
C THR A 52 10.28 9.40 10.35
N GLY A 53 10.98 9.17 11.46
CA GLY A 53 11.50 7.88 11.89
C GLY A 53 10.44 6.80 12.13
N ASP A 54 10.75 5.90 13.06
CA ASP A 54 10.06 4.67 13.42
C ASP A 54 8.53 4.60 13.19
N PRO A 55 7.95 3.40 13.05
CA PRO A 55 6.54 3.20 12.74
C PRO A 55 5.54 4.04 13.55
N LEU A 56 5.83 4.36 14.83
CA LEU A 56 4.92 5.16 15.66
C LEU A 56 4.73 6.57 15.10
N SER A 57 5.82 7.24 14.74
CA SER A 57 5.74 8.62 14.23
C SER A 57 4.96 8.72 12.91
N ARG A 58 5.04 7.68 12.08
CA ARG A 58 4.24 7.59 10.84
C ARG A 58 2.76 7.43 11.12
N ILE A 59 2.40 6.59 12.08
CA ILE A 59 0.99 6.43 12.50
C ILE A 59 0.47 7.72 13.17
N GLU A 60 1.27 8.38 14.01
CA GLU A 60 0.90 9.69 14.60
C GLU A 60 0.57 10.73 13.52
N LEU A 61 1.41 10.80 12.47
CA LEU A 61 1.14 11.70 11.35
C LEU A 61 -0.13 11.31 10.58
N ALA A 62 -0.34 10.01 10.30
CA ALA A 62 -1.56 9.55 9.64
C ALA A 62 -2.82 9.92 10.44
N VAL A 63 -2.80 9.74 11.77
CA VAL A 63 -3.89 10.14 12.67
C VAL A 63 -4.13 11.65 12.62
N LEU A 64 -3.07 12.45 12.62
CA LEU A 64 -3.18 13.91 12.47
C LEU A 64 -3.85 14.28 11.14
N ARG A 65 -3.43 13.66 10.02
CA ARG A 65 -4.02 13.91 8.69
C ARG A 65 -5.49 13.53 8.63
N LEU A 66 -5.85 12.36 9.14
CA LEU A 66 -7.24 11.89 9.23
C LEU A 66 -8.10 12.80 10.10
N THR A 67 -7.58 13.30 11.22
CA THR A 67 -8.27 14.26 12.08
C THR A 67 -8.55 15.57 11.35
N LEU A 68 -7.60 16.06 10.54
CA LEU A 68 -7.80 17.24 9.70
C LEU A 68 -8.84 17.01 8.59
N MET A 69 -8.91 15.80 8.03
CA MET A 69 -9.95 15.42 7.05
C MET A 69 -11.34 15.31 7.70
N GLN A 70 -11.41 14.79 8.92
CA GLN A 70 -12.66 14.68 9.68
C GLN A 70 -13.32 16.05 9.87
N LYS A 71 -12.54 17.09 10.16
CA LYS A 71 -13.03 18.47 10.26
C LYS A 71 -13.67 18.97 8.97
N LYS A 72 -13.24 18.45 7.81
CA LYS A 72 -13.78 18.75 6.48
C LYS A 72 -14.91 17.81 6.05
N ARG A 73 -15.39 16.91 6.95
CA ARG A 73 -16.43 15.89 6.70
C ARG A 73 -16.14 14.93 5.53
N ASN A 74 -14.86 14.73 5.20
CA ASN A 74 -14.41 13.92 4.07
C ASN A 74 -13.46 12.80 4.51
N VAL A 75 -13.59 12.26 5.73
CA VAL A 75 -12.72 11.15 6.16
C VAL A 75 -13.11 9.86 5.44
N PRO A 76 -12.16 9.12 4.86
CA PRO A 76 -12.40 7.75 4.43
C PRO A 76 -12.72 6.84 5.63
N ALA A 77 -13.64 5.89 5.43
CA ALA A 77 -13.97 4.89 6.44
C ALA A 77 -12.85 3.85 6.54
N GLU A 78 -12.37 3.37 5.40
CA GLU A 78 -11.28 2.41 5.29
C GLU A 78 -9.93 3.13 5.17
N ARG A 79 -8.96 2.68 5.97
CA ARG A 79 -7.69 3.37 6.18
C ARG A 79 -6.59 2.35 6.29
N PHE A 80 -5.60 2.47 5.42
CA PHE A 80 -4.42 1.62 5.42
C PHE A 80 -3.16 2.46 5.49
N VAL A 81 -2.10 1.94 6.12
CA VAL A 81 -0.76 2.54 6.09
C VAL A 81 0.26 1.48 5.72
N LEU A 82 1.06 1.72 4.68
CA LEU A 82 2.13 0.84 4.21
C LEU A 82 3.43 1.21 4.91
N LEU A 83 4.01 0.28 5.67
CA LEU A 83 5.24 0.48 6.45
C LEU A 83 6.22 -0.66 6.27
N ASP A 84 7.50 -0.34 6.17
CA ASP A 84 8.60 -1.30 6.24
C ASP A 84 8.69 -1.92 7.65
N PHE A 85 8.93 -3.23 7.71
CA PHE A 85 8.99 -3.95 8.98
C PHE A 85 10.37 -3.86 9.66
N ASP A 86 11.43 -3.55 8.91
CA ASP A 86 12.80 -3.51 9.42
C ASP A 86 12.97 -2.53 10.61
N GLN A 87 12.28 -1.39 10.60
CA GLN A 87 12.26 -0.45 11.72
C GLN A 87 11.43 -0.97 12.90
N ALA A 88 10.35 -1.71 12.63
CA ALA A 88 9.53 -2.33 13.67
C ALA A 88 10.31 -3.40 14.45
N GLU A 89 11.20 -4.15 13.77
CA GLU A 89 12.09 -5.12 14.42
C GLU A 89 13.15 -4.46 15.31
N ARG A 90 13.66 -3.30 14.91
CA ARG A 90 14.66 -2.56 15.68
C ARG A 90 14.07 -1.92 16.94
N GLU A 91 12.82 -1.48 16.88
CA GLU A 91 12.16 -0.76 17.98
C GLU A 91 10.80 -1.38 18.37
N PRO A 92 10.78 -2.61 18.90
CA PRO A 92 9.54 -3.38 19.12
C PRO A 92 8.57 -2.70 20.08
N HIS A 93 9.05 -1.97 21.09
CA HIS A 93 8.19 -1.19 21.98
C HIS A 93 7.46 -0.06 21.25
N ARG A 94 8.13 0.61 20.31
CA ARG A 94 7.50 1.66 19.50
C ARG A 94 6.57 1.07 18.46
N ALA A 95 6.94 -0.05 17.84
CA ALA A 95 6.07 -0.80 16.94
C ALA A 95 4.76 -1.23 17.65
N ALA A 96 4.83 -1.76 18.87
CA ALA A 96 3.64 -2.12 19.64
C ALA A 96 2.74 -0.92 19.93
N ARG A 97 3.33 0.25 20.24
CA ARG A 97 2.59 1.50 20.39
C ARG A 97 1.95 1.96 19.08
N ALA A 98 2.66 1.81 17.95
CA ALA A 98 2.15 2.13 16.62
C ALA A 98 0.93 1.28 16.26
N VAL A 99 1.01 -0.04 16.51
CA VAL A 99 -0.10 -0.98 16.31
C VAL A 99 -1.31 -0.59 17.16
N LYS A 100 -1.09 -0.29 18.45
CA LYS A 100 -2.17 0.17 19.34
C LYS A 100 -2.81 1.47 18.83
N LEU A 101 -2.00 2.48 18.50
CA LEU A 101 -2.48 3.77 18.01
C LEU A 101 -3.25 3.63 16.69
N ALA A 102 -2.78 2.76 15.79
CA ALA A 102 -3.45 2.47 14.53
C ALA A 102 -4.83 1.81 14.78
N ALA A 103 -4.89 0.81 15.65
CA ALA A 103 -6.13 0.14 16.03
C ALA A 103 -7.14 1.12 16.66
N ASP A 104 -6.70 1.97 17.60
CA ASP A 104 -7.53 2.99 18.25
C ASP A 104 -8.13 4.01 17.25
N ASN A 105 -7.55 4.13 16.05
CA ASN A 105 -7.99 5.02 14.97
C ASN A 105 -8.54 4.29 13.74
N ALA A 106 -8.80 2.98 13.85
CA ALA A 106 -9.25 2.11 12.75
C ALA A 106 -8.38 2.21 11.48
N ILE A 107 -7.06 2.21 11.68
CA ILE A 107 -6.04 2.15 10.63
C ILE A 107 -5.48 0.73 10.59
N SER A 108 -5.54 0.08 9.43
CA SER A 108 -4.88 -1.19 9.18
C SER A 108 -3.44 -0.96 8.69
N ILE A 109 -2.45 -1.53 9.38
CA ILE A 109 -1.05 -1.45 8.93
C ILE A 109 -0.79 -2.59 7.94
N VAL A 110 -0.21 -2.27 6.79
CA VAL A 110 0.31 -3.22 5.82
C VAL A 110 1.82 -3.32 6.03
N TRP A 111 2.24 -4.30 6.82
CA TRP A 111 3.66 -4.53 7.09
C TRP A 111 4.37 -5.12 5.88
N GLN A 112 5.45 -4.49 5.46
CA GLN A 112 6.25 -4.88 4.30
C GLN A 112 7.52 -5.55 4.82
N ARG A 113 7.61 -6.88 4.70
CA ARG A 113 8.65 -7.68 5.39
C ARG A 113 9.76 -8.13 4.46
N PRO A 114 11.05 -7.84 4.75
CA PRO A 114 11.53 -6.82 5.70
C PRO A 114 11.28 -5.37 5.23
N CYS A 115 11.13 -5.17 3.92
CA CYS A 115 10.84 -3.86 3.32
C CYS A 115 9.96 -4.00 2.06
N PHE A 116 9.60 -2.88 1.45
CA PHE A 116 8.79 -2.84 0.23
C PHE A 116 9.42 -3.57 -0.95
N GLU A 117 10.73 -3.52 -1.15
CA GLU A 117 11.39 -4.26 -2.22
C GLU A 117 11.25 -5.79 -2.08
N ALA A 118 11.20 -6.29 -0.84
CA ALA A 118 10.89 -7.69 -0.60
C ALA A 118 9.45 -8.02 -1.00
N VAL A 119 8.52 -7.09 -0.80
CA VAL A 119 7.12 -7.21 -1.27
C VAL A 119 7.07 -7.24 -2.81
N LEU A 120 7.82 -6.39 -3.49
CA LEU A 120 7.89 -6.36 -4.96
C LEU A 120 8.36 -7.70 -5.55
N LEU A 121 9.35 -8.36 -4.94
CA LEU A 121 9.81 -9.69 -5.41
C LEU A 121 8.68 -10.72 -5.51
N ARG A 122 7.68 -10.65 -4.63
CA ARG A 122 6.60 -11.65 -4.54
C ARG A 122 5.57 -11.50 -5.65
N HIS A 123 5.61 -10.37 -6.37
CA HIS A 123 4.82 -10.16 -7.58
C HIS A 123 5.36 -10.99 -8.76
N LEU A 124 6.64 -11.34 -8.74
CA LEU A 124 7.30 -12.06 -9.81
C LEU A 124 6.90 -13.54 -9.85
N VAL A 125 6.77 -14.07 -11.07
CA VAL A 125 6.51 -15.48 -11.30
C VAL A 125 7.64 -16.32 -10.70
N GLY A 126 7.28 -17.35 -9.92
CA GLY A 126 8.25 -18.23 -9.25
C GLY A 126 8.96 -17.62 -8.03
N ARG A 127 8.61 -16.39 -7.61
CA ARG A 127 9.24 -15.69 -6.48
C ARG A 127 8.29 -15.33 -5.34
N ALA A 128 7.03 -15.77 -5.39
CA ALA A 128 6.05 -15.52 -4.31
C ALA A 128 6.56 -15.94 -2.92
N ALA A 129 7.26 -17.07 -2.81
CA ALA A 129 7.84 -17.55 -1.55
C ALA A 129 9.23 -16.98 -1.25
N HIS A 130 9.76 -16.06 -2.07
CA HIS A 130 11.09 -15.50 -1.84
C HIS A 130 11.03 -14.49 -0.68
N ARG A 131 11.69 -14.84 0.42
CA ARG A 131 11.74 -14.04 1.67
C ARG A 131 13.20 -13.68 1.99
N PRO A 132 13.77 -12.65 1.35
CA PRO A 132 15.08 -12.13 1.76
C PRO A 132 15.07 -11.74 3.25
N PRO A 133 16.15 -12.03 4.01
CA PRO A 133 16.16 -11.84 5.46
C PRO A 133 16.23 -10.38 5.90
N ASP A 134 16.72 -9.48 5.06
CA ASP A 134 16.90 -8.06 5.37
C ASP A 134 16.71 -7.18 4.12
N THR A 135 16.61 -5.86 4.35
CA THR A 135 16.42 -4.84 3.31
C THR A 135 17.51 -4.86 2.24
N HIS A 136 18.77 -5.13 2.62
CA HIS A 136 19.89 -5.15 1.68
C HIS A 136 19.85 -6.40 0.78
N ALA A 137 19.51 -7.56 1.32
CA ALA A 137 19.30 -8.78 0.58
C ALA A 137 18.09 -8.66 -0.37
N ALA A 138 17.02 -8.00 0.07
CA ALA A 138 15.85 -7.73 -0.76
C ALA A 138 16.21 -6.83 -1.96
N MET A 139 16.91 -5.73 -1.71
CA MET A 139 17.40 -4.83 -2.77
C MET A 139 18.24 -5.57 -3.81
N ARG A 140 19.28 -6.32 -3.40
CA ARG A 140 20.14 -7.07 -4.33
C ARG A 140 19.36 -8.13 -5.11
N ALA A 141 18.41 -8.81 -4.47
CA ALA A 141 17.59 -9.80 -5.14
C ALA A 141 16.68 -9.14 -6.20
N LEU A 142 16.08 -7.99 -5.87
CA LEU A 142 15.25 -7.24 -6.80
C LEU A 142 16.07 -6.69 -7.97
N GLU A 143 17.26 -6.14 -7.73
CA GLU A 143 18.15 -5.64 -8.79
C GLU A 143 18.61 -6.74 -9.76
N ARG A 144 18.69 -8.00 -9.32
CA ARG A 144 19.00 -9.13 -10.23
C ARG A 144 17.85 -9.43 -11.17
N GLU A 145 16.62 -9.38 -10.67
CA GLU A 145 15.42 -9.63 -11.47
C GLU A 145 15.06 -8.43 -12.35
N TRP A 146 15.26 -7.22 -11.82
CA TRP A 146 15.03 -5.93 -12.47
C TRP A 146 16.33 -5.10 -12.47
N PRO A 147 17.27 -5.34 -13.40
CA PRO A 147 18.56 -4.62 -13.48
C PRO A 147 18.46 -3.11 -13.62
N HIS A 148 17.29 -2.60 -14.00
CA HIS A 148 17.01 -1.17 -14.15
C HIS A 148 16.22 -0.58 -12.98
N TYR A 149 15.99 -1.34 -11.90
CA TYR A 149 15.32 -0.85 -10.71
C TYR A 149 16.08 0.34 -10.10
N ARG A 150 15.33 1.40 -9.76
CA ARG A 150 15.84 2.57 -9.05
C ARG A 150 14.81 3.02 -8.04
N LYS A 151 15.21 3.17 -6.77
CA LYS A 151 14.34 3.68 -5.71
C LYS A 151 14.30 5.23 -5.76
N PRO A 152 13.12 5.87 -5.68
CA PRO A 152 11.79 5.27 -5.74
C PRO A 152 11.37 4.94 -7.18
N MET A 153 10.67 3.82 -7.36
CA MET A 153 10.08 3.46 -8.65
C MET A 153 8.69 4.10 -8.79
N ARG A 154 8.45 4.80 -9.91
CA ARG A 154 7.19 5.54 -10.10
C ARG A 154 6.07 4.59 -10.56
N ARG A 155 4.82 5.05 -10.38
CA ARG A 155 3.60 4.40 -10.88
C ARG A 155 3.74 3.84 -12.30
N SER A 156 4.23 4.66 -13.25
CA SER A 156 4.36 4.28 -14.65
C SER A 156 5.40 3.18 -14.91
N ASP A 157 6.43 3.13 -14.08
CA ASP A 157 7.49 2.12 -14.20
C ASP A 157 6.99 0.79 -13.61
N LEU A 158 6.29 0.84 -12.47
CA LEU A 158 5.62 -0.33 -11.89
C LEU A 158 4.59 -0.92 -12.87
N ALA A 159 3.74 -0.10 -13.49
CA ALA A 159 2.73 -0.56 -14.44
C ALA A 159 3.29 -1.27 -15.68
N ARG A 160 4.59 -1.13 -15.98
CA ARG A 160 5.27 -1.86 -17.06
C ARG A 160 5.84 -3.21 -16.61
N LEU A 161 6.07 -3.37 -15.31
CA LEU A 161 6.76 -4.53 -14.72
C LEU A 161 5.81 -5.48 -13.99
N ILE A 162 4.69 -4.96 -13.48
CA ILE A 162 3.69 -5.72 -12.74
C ILE A 162 2.29 -5.43 -13.28
N ASP A 163 1.49 -6.48 -13.39
CA ASP A 163 0.08 -6.44 -13.81
C ASP A 163 -0.85 -6.88 -12.66
N ALA A 164 -2.14 -7.04 -12.97
CA ALA A 164 -3.13 -7.47 -11.99
C ALA A 164 -2.86 -8.88 -11.44
N ASP A 165 -2.36 -9.80 -12.27
CA ASP A 165 -2.04 -11.17 -11.85
C ASP A 165 -0.82 -11.20 -10.93
N ALA A 166 0.17 -10.37 -11.19
CA ALA A 166 1.33 -10.18 -10.32
C ALA A 166 0.91 -9.64 -8.93
N VAL A 167 -0.03 -8.70 -8.90
CA VAL A 167 -0.61 -8.18 -7.65
C VAL A 167 -1.41 -9.25 -6.89
N ARG A 168 -2.24 -10.03 -7.58
CA ARG A 168 -2.96 -11.18 -6.98
C ARG A 168 -2.00 -12.23 -6.42
N ARG A 169 -0.90 -12.50 -7.13
CA ARG A 169 0.15 -13.43 -6.69
C ARG A 169 0.80 -12.99 -5.38
N ALA A 170 1.17 -11.72 -5.28
CA ALA A 170 1.76 -11.18 -4.05
C ALA A 170 0.77 -11.25 -2.88
N ALA A 171 -0.50 -10.92 -3.10
CA ALA A 171 -1.51 -11.00 -2.05
C ALA A 171 -1.82 -12.42 -1.58
N HIS A 172 -1.51 -13.47 -2.35
CA HIS A 172 -1.67 -14.83 -1.87
C HIS A 172 -0.69 -15.19 -0.74
N VAL A 173 0.41 -14.44 -0.62
CA VAL A 173 1.47 -14.69 0.38
C VAL A 173 1.65 -13.53 1.36
N GLU A 174 0.97 -12.41 1.15
CA GLU A 174 1.01 -11.21 2.01
C GLU A 174 -0.38 -10.92 2.57
N GLU A 175 -0.64 -11.36 3.80
CA GLU A 175 -1.97 -11.26 4.42
C GLU A 175 -2.46 -9.80 4.52
N GLU A 176 -1.62 -8.87 4.96
CA GLU A 176 -2.05 -7.48 5.10
C GLU A 176 -2.25 -6.80 3.74
N LEU A 177 -1.46 -7.18 2.72
CA LEU A 177 -1.69 -6.74 1.34
C LEU A 177 -2.97 -7.35 0.79
N GLN A 178 -3.25 -8.62 1.10
CA GLN A 178 -4.49 -9.29 0.71
C GLN A 178 -5.70 -8.53 1.23
N ALA A 179 -5.70 -8.15 2.51
CA ALA A 179 -6.76 -7.36 3.13
C ALA A 179 -6.96 -6.01 2.43
N LEU A 180 -5.86 -5.30 2.10
CA LEU A 180 -5.93 -4.06 1.33
C LEU A 180 -6.57 -4.29 -0.04
N LEU A 181 -6.09 -5.26 -0.82
CA LEU A 181 -6.60 -5.49 -2.16
C LEU A 181 -8.04 -6.01 -2.19
N ALA A 182 -8.42 -6.84 -1.20
CA ALA A 182 -9.81 -7.25 -0.99
C ALA A 182 -10.70 -6.04 -0.70
N CYS A 183 -10.23 -5.12 0.17
CA CYS A 183 -10.93 -3.87 0.43
C CYS A 183 -11.07 -2.99 -0.82
N ILE A 184 -10.07 -2.94 -1.70
CA ILE A 184 -10.15 -2.23 -2.98
C ILE A 184 -11.12 -2.92 -3.95
N GLY A 185 -11.25 -4.25 -3.87
CA GLY A 185 -12.02 -5.08 -4.80
C GLY A 185 -11.18 -5.72 -5.92
N LEU A 186 -9.85 -5.71 -5.79
CA LEU A 186 -8.94 -6.26 -6.80
C LEU A 186 -8.77 -7.79 -6.71
N LEU A 187 -9.20 -8.40 -5.59
CA LEU A 187 -9.16 -9.86 -5.37
C LEU A 187 -10.49 -10.56 -5.61
N SER A 188 -11.56 -9.82 -5.93
CA SER A 188 -12.83 -10.45 -6.28
C SER A 188 -12.65 -11.31 -7.54
N GLU A 189 -13.09 -12.56 -7.45
CA GLU A 189 -13.23 -13.44 -8.61
C GLU A 189 -14.28 -12.84 -9.56
N ALA A 190 -14.02 -12.94 -10.86
CA ALA A 190 -15.01 -12.63 -11.89
C ALA A 190 -16.14 -13.66 -11.85
#